data_AF-A0A1H4GMH3-F1
#
_entry.id   AF-A0A1H4GMH3-F1
#
_cell.length_a   1.000
_cell.length_b   1.000
_cell.length_c   1.000
_cell.angle_alpha   90.00
_cell.angle_beta   90.00
_cell.angle_gamma   90.00
#
_symmetry.space_group_name_H-M   'P 1'
#
loop_
_entity.id
_entity.type
_entity.pdbx_description
1 polymer ?
#
loop_
_entity_poly.entity_id
_entity_poly.type
_entity_poly.pdbx_seq_one_letter_code
_entity_poly.pdbx_strand_id
1 'polypeptide(L)'
;MTNFQRVGALSNAHVGSSFEELAEKYFISLNFDVTAKYPFALGFQTKKVHKFDFGGRDDKGNDVLIECKSHKWTLGNNVPSAKLTVWNEVMLYFSLAPENTRKILFVLKDYSVKRNETLAEYYKRTYGHLIPQYVEILECDLINNTVKLI
;
A
#
# COMPACT_ATOMS: atom_id res chain seq x y z
N MET A 1 -11.13 -27.69 4.48
CA MET A 1 -11.36 -26.24 4.31
C MET A 1 -10.22 -25.50 4.98
N THR A 2 -9.28 -24.94 4.22
CA THR A 2 -8.19 -24.13 4.76
C THR A 2 -8.71 -22.72 5.05
N ASN A 3 -8.68 -22.31 6.31
CA ASN A 3 -9.08 -20.97 6.71
C ASN A 3 -7.98 -19.97 6.28
N PHE A 4 -8.29 -19.07 5.33
CA PHE A 4 -7.38 -18.02 4.84
C PHE A 4 -7.37 -16.76 5.72
N GLN A 5 -8.05 -16.82 6.86
CA GLN A 5 -8.12 -15.75 7.85
C GLN A 5 -6.81 -15.68 8.64
N ARG A 6 -6.36 -14.46 8.97
CA ARG A 6 -5.28 -14.27 9.94
C ARG A 6 -5.64 -14.91 11.27
N VAL A 7 -4.74 -15.75 11.78
CA VAL A 7 -4.89 -16.37 13.11
C VAL A 7 -5.06 -15.27 14.16
N GLY A 8 -6.16 -15.33 14.92
CA GLY A 8 -6.48 -14.35 15.96
C GLY A 8 -7.16 -13.06 15.50
N ALA A 9 -7.41 -12.87 14.19
CA ALA A 9 -8.14 -11.71 13.69
C ALA A 9 -9.64 -11.98 13.54
N LEU A 10 -10.49 -10.96 13.77
CA LEU A 10 -11.94 -11.02 13.54
C LEU A 10 -12.30 -11.31 12.08
N SER A 11 -11.59 -10.69 11.13
CA SER A 11 -11.60 -11.01 9.70
C SER A 11 -10.42 -10.34 8.99
N ASN A 12 -10.10 -10.77 7.76
CA ASN A 12 -9.08 -10.07 6.96
C ASN A 12 -9.47 -8.63 6.64
N ALA A 13 -10.78 -8.33 6.51
CA ALA A 13 -11.28 -6.97 6.32
C ALA A 13 -11.06 -6.10 7.56
N HIS A 14 -11.27 -6.63 8.78
CA HIS A 14 -10.96 -5.90 10.01
C HIS A 14 -9.48 -5.55 10.11
N VAL A 15 -8.57 -6.46 9.77
CA VAL A 15 -7.12 -6.17 9.78
C VAL A 15 -6.74 -5.13 8.72
N GLY A 16 -7.46 -5.08 7.61
CA GLY A 16 -7.34 -3.99 6.63
C GLY A 16 -7.75 -2.66 7.24
N SER A 17 -8.97 -2.58 7.78
CA SER A 17 -9.54 -1.37 8.38
C SER A 17 -8.67 -0.80 9.50
N SER A 18 -8.21 -1.63 10.45
CA SER A 18 -7.34 -1.16 11.54
C SER A 18 -5.98 -0.66 11.05
N PHE A 19 -5.50 -1.16 9.91
CA PHE A 19 -4.28 -0.67 9.31
C PHE A 19 -4.50 0.65 8.55
N GLU A 20 -5.64 0.81 7.89
CA GLU A 20 -6.07 2.08 7.29
C GLU A 20 -6.17 3.19 8.36
N GLU A 21 -6.77 2.92 9.52
CA GLU A 21 -6.83 3.88 10.65
C GLU A 21 -5.44 4.29 11.16
N LEU A 22 -4.47 3.38 11.14
CA LEU A 22 -3.09 3.68 11.52
C LEU A 22 -2.39 4.54 10.46
N ALA A 23 -2.61 4.24 9.19
CA ALA A 23 -2.10 5.03 8.09
C ALA A 23 -2.66 6.46 8.14
N GLU A 24 -3.96 6.62 8.38
CA GLU A 24 -4.61 7.92 8.55
C GLU A 24 -3.95 8.74 9.67
N LYS A 25 -3.79 8.16 10.86
CA LYS A 25 -3.09 8.80 11.99
C LYS A 25 -1.67 9.21 11.64
N TYR A 26 -0.94 8.36 10.91
CA TYR A 26 0.40 8.66 10.45
C TYR A 26 0.42 9.90 9.54
N PHE A 27 -0.43 9.95 8.52
CA PHE A 27 -0.47 11.11 7.61
C PHE A 27 -0.94 12.40 8.29
N ILE A 28 -1.94 12.33 9.16
CA ILE A 28 -2.38 13.47 9.98
C ILE A 28 -1.24 13.98 10.86
N SER A 29 -0.43 13.10 11.45
CA SER A 29 0.74 13.49 12.26
C SER A 29 1.81 14.23 11.47
N LEU A 30 1.83 14.08 10.15
CA LEU A 30 2.69 14.82 9.23
C LEU A 30 2.05 16.13 8.74
N ASN A 31 0.94 16.57 9.34
CA ASN A 31 0.11 17.67 8.89
C ASN A 31 -0.42 17.51 7.46
N PHE A 32 -0.60 16.26 7.00
CA PHE A 32 -1.23 15.98 5.72
C PHE A 32 -2.69 15.58 5.94
N ASP A 33 -3.60 16.48 5.57
CA ASP A 33 -5.05 16.24 5.66
C ASP A 33 -5.47 15.25 4.57
N VAL A 34 -5.79 14.03 5.00
CA VAL A 34 -6.17 12.92 4.12
C VAL A 34 -7.67 12.71 4.13
N THR A 35 -8.23 12.53 2.94
CA THR A 35 -9.63 12.11 2.75
C THR A 35 -9.67 10.61 2.49
N ALA A 36 -10.42 9.87 3.30
CA ALA A 36 -10.65 8.45 3.10
C ALA A 36 -11.49 8.16 1.84
N LYS A 37 -11.26 6.99 1.23
CA LYS A 37 -11.98 6.51 0.02
C LYS A 37 -11.98 7.54 -1.11
N TYR A 38 -10.82 8.17 -1.33
CA TYR A 38 -10.61 9.27 -2.25
C TYR A 38 -10.89 8.87 -3.70
N PRO A 39 -11.92 9.45 -4.35
CA PRO A 39 -12.26 9.12 -5.73
C PRO A 39 -11.30 9.79 -6.70
N PHE A 40 -10.79 9.02 -7.66
CA PHE A 40 -9.93 9.55 -8.71
C PHE A 40 -10.20 8.85 -10.05
N ALA A 41 -10.31 9.62 -11.12
CA ALA A 41 -10.62 9.10 -12.44
C ALA A 41 -9.36 8.58 -13.16
N LEU A 42 -9.29 7.27 -13.40
CA LEU A 42 -8.14 6.60 -14.03
C LEU A 42 -8.53 5.96 -15.35
N GLY A 43 -7.56 5.81 -16.25
CA GLY A 43 -7.71 5.00 -17.47
C GLY A 43 -7.02 5.60 -18.69
N PHE A 44 -6.89 4.80 -19.76
CA PHE A 44 -6.24 5.21 -21.01
C PHE A 44 -7.24 5.84 -21.98
N GLN A 45 -8.09 5.01 -22.62
CA GLN A 45 -9.10 5.45 -23.59
C GLN A 45 -10.37 5.98 -22.93
N THR A 46 -10.83 5.30 -21.88
CA THR A 46 -11.97 5.71 -21.06
C THR A 46 -11.52 5.87 -19.62
N LYS A 47 -12.26 6.70 -18.86
CA LYS A 47 -11.98 6.93 -17.45
C LYS A 47 -12.99 6.19 -16.57
N LYS A 48 -12.49 5.51 -15.54
CA LYS A 48 -13.28 4.90 -14.48
C LYS A 48 -12.82 5.47 -13.14
N VAL A 49 -13.78 5.78 -12.26
CA VAL A 49 -13.46 6.19 -10.90
C VAL A 49 -12.92 4.99 -10.13
N HIS A 50 -11.68 5.12 -9.67
CA HIS A 50 -11.09 4.28 -8.64
C HIS A 50 -11.19 5.00 -7.30
N LYS A 51 -11.40 4.26 -6.22
CA LYS A 51 -11.40 4.82 -4.86
C LYS A 51 -10.12 4.35 -4.17
N PHE A 52 -9.17 5.26 -4.05
CA PHE A 52 -7.97 5.05 -3.26
C PHE A 52 -8.33 4.98 -1.77
N ASP A 53 -7.55 4.24 -0.97
CA ASP A 53 -7.79 4.15 0.47
C ASP A 53 -7.77 5.53 1.11
N PHE A 54 -6.80 6.37 0.72
CA PHE A 54 -6.76 7.79 1.04
C PHE A 54 -6.27 8.64 -0.14
N GLY A 55 -6.53 9.93 -0.06
CA GLY A 55 -5.95 10.91 -0.96
C GLY A 55 -6.21 12.33 -0.50
N GLY A 56 -5.65 13.30 -1.22
CA GLY A 56 -5.72 14.71 -0.85
C GLY A 56 -4.86 15.57 -1.76
N ARG A 57 -4.41 16.72 -1.24
CA ARG A 57 -3.56 17.66 -1.96
C ARG A 57 -2.30 17.97 -1.15
N ASP A 58 -1.13 17.91 -1.77
CA ASP A 58 0.10 18.35 -1.14
C ASP A 58 0.15 19.89 -1.01
N ASP A 59 1.20 20.41 -0.39
CA ASP A 59 1.44 21.85 -0.18
C ASP A 59 1.55 22.65 -1.49
N LYS A 60 1.83 21.96 -2.60
CA LYS A 60 1.92 22.52 -3.96
C LYS A 60 0.61 22.39 -4.74
N GLY A 61 -0.42 21.81 -4.14
CA GLY A 61 -1.72 21.57 -4.78
C GLY A 61 -1.76 20.36 -5.73
N ASN A 62 -0.74 19.50 -5.74
CA ASN A 62 -0.77 18.26 -6.50
C ASN A 62 -1.64 17.21 -5.80
N ASP A 63 -2.29 16.37 -6.60
CA ASP A 63 -2.99 15.19 -6.06
C ASP A 63 -2.01 14.25 -5.36
N VAL A 64 -2.45 13.71 -4.21
CA VAL A 64 -1.76 12.63 -3.50
C VAL A 64 -2.71 11.44 -3.45
N LEU A 65 -2.24 10.27 -3.89
CA LEU A 65 -3.01 9.03 -3.93
C LEU A 65 -2.33 7.98 -3.07
N ILE A 66 -3.07 7.35 -2.17
CA ILE A 66 -2.53 6.41 -1.19
C ILE A 66 -3.32 5.10 -1.23
N GLU A 67 -2.59 3.98 -1.37
CA GLU A 67 -3.13 2.63 -1.21
C GLU A 67 -2.48 1.97 0.03
N CYS A 68 -3.31 1.40 0.90
CA CYS A 68 -2.86 0.71 2.11
C CYS A 68 -2.91 -0.79 1.90
N LYS A 69 -1.82 -1.51 2.21
CA LYS A 69 -1.81 -2.98 2.13
C LYS A 69 -1.11 -3.57 3.34
N SER A 70 -1.90 -4.12 4.26
CA SER A 70 -1.39 -4.79 5.45
C SER A 70 -0.91 -6.23 5.20
N HIS A 71 -0.49 -6.59 3.99
CA HIS A 71 -0.14 -7.97 3.62
C HIS A 71 1.11 -8.50 4.34
N LYS A 72 1.22 -9.82 4.47
CA LYS A 72 2.31 -10.52 5.17
C LYS A 72 2.78 -11.72 4.34
N TRP A 73 3.97 -12.23 4.63
CA TRP A 73 4.41 -13.54 4.18
C TRP A 73 3.40 -14.61 4.58
N THR A 74 3.33 -15.70 3.81
CA THR A 74 2.45 -16.80 4.19
C THR A 74 2.97 -17.52 5.43
N LEU A 75 2.11 -18.34 6.05
CA LEU A 75 2.57 -19.36 6.98
C LEU A 75 3.65 -20.22 6.29
N GLY A 76 4.76 -20.46 6.99
CA GLY A 76 5.93 -21.14 6.42
C GLY A 76 6.87 -20.25 5.59
N ASN A 77 6.69 -18.93 5.59
CA ASN A 77 7.56 -17.98 4.87
C ASN A 77 7.61 -18.26 3.35
N ASN A 78 6.49 -18.58 2.70
CA ASN A 78 6.41 -18.62 1.23
C ASN A 78 5.96 -17.27 0.68
N VAL A 79 6.27 -17.03 -0.60
CA VAL A 79 5.89 -15.79 -1.29
C VAL A 79 4.37 -15.71 -1.37
N PRO A 80 3.73 -14.63 -0.88
CA PRO A 80 2.28 -14.47 -0.97
C PRO A 80 1.90 -13.95 -2.36
N SER A 81 2.13 -14.74 -3.43
CA SER A 81 2.04 -14.27 -4.82
C SER A 81 0.69 -13.63 -5.17
N ALA A 82 -0.43 -14.21 -4.72
CA ALA A 82 -1.76 -13.62 -4.93
C ALA A 82 -1.92 -12.23 -4.29
N LYS A 83 -1.22 -11.97 -3.18
CA LYS A 83 -1.20 -10.66 -2.50
C LYS A 83 -0.30 -9.66 -3.21
N LEU A 84 0.79 -10.13 -3.81
CA LEU A 84 1.67 -9.29 -4.64
C LEU A 84 1.02 -8.94 -5.98
N THR A 85 0.12 -9.77 -6.52
CA THR A 85 -0.70 -9.40 -7.68
C THR A 85 -1.55 -8.17 -7.39
N VAL A 86 -2.10 -8.03 -6.17
CA VAL A 86 -2.82 -6.81 -5.76
C VAL A 86 -1.89 -5.60 -5.75
N TRP A 87 -0.62 -5.75 -5.39
CA TRP A 87 0.34 -4.64 -5.43
C TRP A 87 0.66 -4.24 -6.89
N ASN A 88 0.75 -5.21 -7.80
CA ASN A 88 0.91 -4.93 -9.23
C ASN A 88 -0.30 -4.18 -9.80
N GLU A 89 -1.51 -4.50 -9.34
CA GLU A 89 -2.72 -3.75 -9.70
C GLU A 89 -2.66 -2.30 -9.20
N VAL A 90 -2.17 -2.08 -7.96
CA VAL A 90 -1.92 -0.72 -7.46
C VAL A 90 -0.91 0.02 -8.34
N MET A 91 0.17 -0.64 -8.77
CA MET A 91 1.14 -0.05 -9.70
C MET A 91 0.50 0.34 -11.04
N LEU A 92 -0.42 -0.49 -11.57
CA LEU A 92 -1.19 -0.15 -12.75
C LEU A 92 -2.05 1.11 -12.50
N TYR A 93 -2.77 1.20 -11.38
CA TYR A 93 -3.54 2.40 -11.03
C TYR A 93 -2.66 3.65 -10.91
N PHE A 94 -1.49 3.54 -10.29
CA PHE A 94 -0.52 4.62 -10.20
C PHE A 94 0.06 5.02 -11.57
N SER A 95 0.26 4.08 -12.49
CA SER A 95 0.70 4.38 -13.86
C SER A 95 -0.35 5.14 -14.68
N LEU A 96 -1.64 4.98 -14.33
CA LEU A 96 -2.76 5.65 -14.98
C LEU A 96 -3.02 7.07 -14.46
N ALA A 97 -2.47 7.41 -13.29
CA ALA A 97 -2.57 8.74 -12.71
C ALA A 97 -1.59 9.72 -13.38
N PRO A 98 -1.92 11.01 -13.48
CA PRO A 98 -1.03 12.04 -14.02
C PRO A 98 0.39 12.00 -13.43
N GLU A 99 1.38 12.47 -14.19
CA GLU A 99 2.78 12.44 -13.79
C GLU A 99 3.06 13.30 -12.55
N ASN A 100 2.34 14.42 -12.40
CA ASN A 100 2.47 15.32 -11.25
C ASN A 100 1.74 14.82 -10.00
N THR A 101 1.13 13.64 -10.02
CA THR A 101 0.46 13.06 -8.86
C THR A 101 1.47 12.35 -7.96
N ARG A 102 1.48 12.67 -6.66
CA ARG A 102 2.24 11.93 -5.64
C ARG A 102 1.55 10.60 -5.35
N LYS A 103 2.28 9.49 -5.40
CA LYS A 103 1.72 8.14 -5.37
C LYS A 103 2.40 7.35 -4.26
N ILE A 104 1.63 6.88 -3.28
CA ILE A 104 2.16 6.24 -2.08
C ILE A 104 1.51 4.87 -1.89
N LEU A 105 2.33 3.82 -1.90
CA LEU A 105 1.92 2.50 -1.41
C LEU A 105 2.36 2.37 0.06
N PHE A 106 1.41 2.42 0.99
CA PHE A 106 1.65 2.28 2.43
C PHE A 106 1.45 0.83 2.86
N VAL A 107 2.50 0.16 3.33
CA VAL A 107 2.51 -1.29 3.55
C VAL A 107 2.93 -1.66 4.96
N LEU A 108 2.39 -2.76 5.46
CA LEU A 108 2.83 -3.31 6.74
C LEU A 108 4.20 -3.99 6.57
N LYS A 109 5.13 -3.70 7.46
CA LYS A 109 6.38 -4.44 7.58
C LYS A 109 6.12 -5.88 7.98
N ASP A 110 6.68 -6.79 7.22
CA ASP A 110 6.70 -8.21 7.56
C ASP A 110 8.01 -8.83 7.08
N TYR A 111 8.80 -9.34 8.02
CA TYR A 111 10.15 -9.84 7.76
C TYR A 111 10.16 -11.34 7.53
N SER A 112 10.86 -11.79 6.48
CA SER A 112 11.09 -13.22 6.27
C SER A 112 12.49 -13.62 6.70
N VAL A 113 12.58 -14.43 7.76
CA VAL A 113 13.85 -15.04 8.19
C VAL A 113 14.44 -15.91 7.08
N LYS A 114 13.60 -16.60 6.30
CA LYS A 114 14.03 -17.49 5.21
C LYS A 114 14.73 -16.74 4.07
N ARG A 115 14.33 -15.50 3.80
CA ARG A 115 14.88 -14.69 2.69
C ARG A 115 15.79 -13.56 3.14
N ASN A 116 15.79 -13.27 4.44
CA ASN A 116 16.54 -12.19 5.04
C ASN A 116 16.18 -10.80 4.45
N GLU A 117 14.88 -10.57 4.21
CA GLU A 117 14.33 -9.32 3.67
C GLU A 117 12.86 -9.16 4.09
N THR A 118 12.34 -7.92 4.06
CA THR A 118 10.91 -7.65 4.23
C THR A 118 10.10 -7.96 2.97
N LEU A 119 8.79 -8.09 3.10
CA LEU A 119 7.90 -8.30 1.94
C LEU A 119 7.99 -7.15 0.93
N ALA A 120 8.17 -5.93 1.41
CA ALA A 120 8.29 -4.75 0.56
C ALA A 120 9.65 -4.66 -0.14
N GLU A 121 10.74 -5.00 0.56
CA GLU A 121 12.07 -5.16 -0.04
C GLU A 121 12.07 -6.24 -1.13
N TYR A 122 11.44 -7.39 -0.85
CA TYR A 122 11.24 -8.46 -1.83
C TYR A 122 10.48 -7.95 -3.06
N TYR A 123 9.39 -7.20 -2.84
CA TYR A 123 8.59 -6.65 -3.94
C TYR A 123 9.41 -5.70 -4.81
N LYS A 124 10.14 -4.76 -4.21
CA LYS A 124 11.00 -3.83 -4.94
C LYS A 124 12.07 -4.56 -5.75
N ARG A 125 12.69 -5.60 -5.17
CA ARG A 125 13.72 -6.40 -5.84
C ARG A 125 13.20 -7.25 -7.00
N THR A 126 11.99 -7.82 -6.87
CA THR A 126 11.46 -8.80 -7.85
C THR A 126 10.46 -8.21 -8.85
N TYR A 127 9.72 -7.19 -8.45
CA TYR A 127 8.71 -6.49 -9.24
C TYR A 127 9.05 -5.02 -9.50
N GLY A 128 10.29 -4.59 -9.22
CA GLY A 128 10.72 -3.19 -9.45
C GLY A 128 10.48 -2.68 -10.86
N HIS A 129 10.49 -3.57 -11.86
CA HIS A 129 10.15 -3.27 -13.26
C HIS A 129 8.68 -2.85 -13.48
N LEU A 130 7.79 -3.11 -12.52
CA LEU A 130 6.39 -2.70 -12.55
C LEU A 130 6.14 -1.40 -11.78
N ILE A 131 7.08 -0.93 -10.96
CA ILE A 131 6.91 0.25 -10.13
C ILE A 131 7.03 1.50 -11.03
N PRO A 132 5.96 2.30 -11.21
CA PRO A 132 6.04 3.54 -11.97
C PRO A 132 7.01 4.53 -11.35
N GLN A 133 7.48 5.50 -12.14
CA GLN A 133 8.33 6.56 -11.61
C GLN A 133 7.64 7.30 -10.46
N TYR A 134 8.45 7.69 -9.47
CA TYR A 134 8.04 8.51 -8.33
C TYR A 134 6.97 7.89 -7.42
N VAL A 135 6.78 6.57 -7.46
CA VAL A 135 6.00 5.86 -6.43
C VAL A 135 6.84 5.70 -5.17
N GLU A 136 6.30 6.18 -4.05
CA GLU A 136 6.86 5.98 -2.71
C GLU A 136 6.27 4.70 -2.11
N ILE A 137 7.14 3.76 -1.72
CA ILE A 137 6.71 2.62 -0.89
C ILE A 137 7.09 2.94 0.55
N LEU A 138 6.09 3.20 1.38
CA LEU A 138 6.26 3.46 2.81
C LEU A 138 5.95 2.19 3.60
N GLU A 139 6.94 1.64 4.28
CA GLU A 139 6.79 0.47 5.14
C GLU A 139 6.65 0.85 6.61
N CYS A 140 5.54 0.44 7.21
CA CYS A 140 5.17 0.69 8.58
C CYS A 140 5.53 -0.49 9.48
N ASP A 141 6.40 -0.25 10.45
CA ASP A 141 6.78 -1.18 11.51
C ASP A 141 5.96 -0.89 12.77
N LEU A 142 4.98 -1.76 13.05
CA LEU A 142 4.12 -1.63 14.23
C LEU A 142 4.84 -1.95 15.56
N ILE A 143 5.96 -2.69 15.51
CA ILE A 143 6.71 -3.05 16.72
C ILE A 143 7.53 -1.86 17.18
N ASN A 144 8.20 -1.20 16.24
CA ASN A 144 9.07 -0.05 16.52
C ASN A 144 8.35 1.29 16.39
N ASN A 145 7.08 1.30 15.97
CA ASN A 145 6.28 2.49 15.67
C ASN A 145 7.02 3.45 14.70
N THR A 146 7.56 2.90 13.62
CA THR A 146 8.30 3.67 12.60
C THR A 146 7.70 3.46 11.22
N VAL A 147 7.87 4.44 10.35
CA VAL A 147 7.59 4.32 8.92
C VAL A 147 8.86 4.66 8.16
N LYS A 148 9.26 3.79 7.23
CA LYS A 148 10.45 3.97 6.40
C LYS A 148 10.08 3.99 4.91
N LEU A 149 10.71 4.87 4.14
CA LEU A 149 10.70 4.77 2.67
C LEU A 149 11.70 3.68 2.26
N ILE A 150 11.33 2.83 1.28
CA ILE A 150 12.17 1.69 0.85
C ILE A 150 12.59 1.71 -0.59
#